data_AF-A0A183E5X5-F1
#
_entry.id   AF-A0A183E5X5-F1
#
_cell.length_a   1.000
_cell.length_b   1.000
_cell.length_c   1.000
_cell.angle_alpha   90.00
_cell.angle_beta   90.00
_cell.angle_gamma   90.00
#
_symmetry.space_group_name_H-M   'P 1'
#
loop_
_entity.id
_entity.type
_entity.pdbx_description
1 polymer ?
#
loop_
_entity_poly.entity_id
_entity_poly.type
_entity_poly.pdbx_seq_one_letter_code
_entity_poly.pdbx_strand_id
1 'polypeptide(L)'
;MIFFTHYQLESEPYMENSGVGARVETEIELRNQKEKEEQLEKERQQLAEEKKLKEAQKKQLADARRKLRRAAENKNYWGAEISAKLACCEAVERACLRFNAERLREITARIESADNIAEALDALKVDDEVPKNVKAKNATPGDAPAQPNRWSSEEISLLVKATTVFPAGTVERWTKVANYINEHCADKNVKKTEKDVVVQAKLLRDVQDQKLRECAVSSGKRSELEWTAEEQKLLEAALRKYPRTDSARWDNIASFVGKSKNDCIKRFKYLAELVKNKKEQAA
;
A
#
# COMPACT_ATOMS: atom_id res chain seq x y z
N MET A 1 59.61 -4.89 89.39
CA MET A 1 59.80 -3.80 88.40
C MET A 1 60.55 -4.39 87.22
N ILE A 2 59.94 -4.42 86.03
CA ILE A 2 60.58 -4.36 84.70
C ILE A 2 59.48 -4.56 83.63
N PHE A 3 59.24 -3.46 82.91
CA PHE A 3 58.72 -3.28 81.55
C PHE A 3 57.52 -4.12 81.06
N PHE A 4 56.31 -3.55 81.22
CA PHE A 4 55.21 -3.75 80.28
C PHE A 4 55.47 -2.85 79.06
N THR A 5 55.80 -3.45 77.92
CA THR A 5 55.84 -2.76 76.64
C THR A 5 54.41 -2.38 76.25
N HIS A 6 54.10 -1.08 76.32
CA HIS A 6 52.86 -0.53 75.79
C HIS A 6 52.92 -0.61 74.26
N TYR A 7 52.42 -1.71 73.69
CA TYR A 7 52.15 -1.80 72.25
C TYR A 7 50.84 -1.06 72.01
N GLN A 8 50.95 0.21 71.65
CA GLN A 8 49.83 1.04 71.23
C GLN A 8 49.40 0.55 69.85
N LEU A 9 48.37 -0.31 69.79
CA LEU A 9 47.65 -0.54 68.56
C LEU A 9 46.93 0.76 68.21
N GLU A 10 47.56 1.59 67.39
CA GLU A 10 46.85 2.59 66.61
C GLU A 10 45.94 1.84 65.64
N SER A 11 44.65 1.81 65.98
CA SER A 11 43.57 1.49 65.06
C SER A 11 43.57 2.56 63.98
N GLU A 12 44.21 2.29 62.83
CA GLU A 12 43.99 3.08 61.62
C GLU A 12 42.48 3.09 61.33
N PRO A 13 41.83 4.26 61.25
CA PRO A 13 40.45 4.32 60.84
C PRO A 13 40.40 3.91 59.38
N TYR A 14 39.74 2.78 59.11
CA TYR A 14 39.41 2.30 57.76
C TYR A 14 38.52 3.35 57.08
N MET A 15 39.15 4.35 56.45
CA MET A 15 38.49 5.39 55.68
C MET A 15 38.62 5.06 54.19
N GLU A 16 37.49 5.23 53.50
CA GLU A 16 37.32 5.36 52.05
C GLU A 16 37.42 4.09 51.20
N ASN A 17 36.29 3.39 51.07
CA ASN A 17 36.00 2.57 49.88
C ASN A 17 34.73 3.02 49.11
N SER A 18 34.09 4.12 49.52
CA SER A 18 32.86 4.65 48.91
C SER A 18 33.11 5.43 47.61
N GLY A 19 34.24 6.15 47.49
CA GLY A 19 34.56 6.96 46.31
C GLY A 19 35.07 6.16 45.10
N VAL A 20 35.71 5.00 45.33
CA VAL A 20 36.20 4.10 44.27
C VAL A 20 35.04 3.35 43.62
N GLY A 21 34.08 2.87 44.43
CA GLY A 21 32.85 2.24 43.92
C GLY A 21 32.03 3.19 43.04
N ALA A 22 31.85 4.44 43.47
CA ALA A 22 31.13 5.45 42.69
C ALA A 22 31.80 5.78 41.34
N ARG A 23 33.13 5.83 41.27
CA ARG A 23 33.85 6.02 39.99
C ARG A 23 33.66 4.86 39.03
N VAL A 24 33.77 3.62 39.51
CA VAL A 24 33.57 2.41 38.69
C VAL A 24 32.13 2.34 38.16
N GLU A 25 31.14 2.70 38.98
CA GLU A 25 29.74 2.71 38.59
C GLU A 25 29.45 3.73 37.47
N THR A 26 30.03 4.93 37.56
CA THR A 26 29.92 5.96 36.50
C THR A 26 30.60 5.56 35.18
N GLU A 27 31.72 4.84 35.23
CA GLU A 27 32.39 4.32 34.03
C GLU A 27 31.57 3.22 33.34
N ILE A 28 30.94 2.34 34.12
CA ILE A 28 30.02 1.31 33.61
C ILE A 28 28.79 1.95 32.96
N GLU A 29 28.21 2.99 33.58
CA GLU A 29 27.08 3.72 33.00
C GLU A 29 27.44 4.43 31.71
N LEU A 30 28.61 5.10 31.64
CA LEU A 30 29.10 5.74 30.42
C LEU A 30 29.34 4.72 29.30
N ARG A 31 29.88 3.54 29.63
CA ARG A 31 30.05 2.45 28.67
C ARG A 31 28.70 1.92 28.16
N ASN A 32 27.76 1.67 29.07
CA ASN A 32 26.40 1.23 28.72
C ASN A 32 25.68 2.28 27.86
N GLN A 33 25.91 3.58 28.10
CA GLN A 33 25.34 4.67 27.31
C GLN A 33 25.94 4.73 25.91
N LYS A 34 27.27 4.58 25.78
CA LYS A 34 27.94 4.48 24.48
C LYS A 34 27.48 3.27 23.67
N GLU A 35 27.35 2.10 24.30
CA GLU A 35 26.86 0.88 23.64
C GLU A 35 25.40 1.04 23.16
N LYS A 36 24.54 1.71 23.94
CA LYS A 36 23.16 2.05 23.52
C LYS A 36 23.13 3.02 22.34
N GLU A 37 24.00 4.04 22.34
CA GLU A 37 24.09 5.02 21.25
C GLU A 37 24.59 4.37 19.95
N GLU A 38 25.64 3.53 20.03
CA GLU A 38 26.15 2.78 18.89
C GLU A 38 25.09 1.82 18.32
N GLN A 39 24.33 1.15 19.20
CA GLN A 39 23.24 0.28 18.78
C GLN A 39 22.11 1.05 18.07
N LEU A 40 21.73 2.21 18.60
CA LEU A 40 20.74 3.09 17.98
C LEU A 40 21.21 3.60 16.62
N GLU A 41 22.50 3.93 16.48
CA GLU A 41 23.07 4.35 15.20
C GLU A 41 23.05 3.22 14.17
N LYS A 42 23.43 2.00 14.55
CA LYS A 42 23.34 0.81 13.69
C LYS A 42 21.91 0.55 13.24
N GLU A 43 20.93 0.65 14.14
CA GLU A 43 19.51 0.49 13.80
C GLU A 43 19.04 1.56 12.81
N ARG A 44 19.43 2.84 13.02
CA ARG A 44 19.12 3.93 12.08
C ARG A 44 19.75 3.70 10.70
N GLN A 45 20.98 3.21 10.65
CA GLN A 45 21.66 2.87 9.39
C GLN A 45 20.96 1.70 8.67
N GLN A 46 20.58 0.65 9.39
CA GLN A 46 19.84 -0.49 8.82
C GLN A 46 18.49 -0.06 8.26
N LEU A 47 17.72 0.74 9.00
CA LEU A 47 16.44 1.26 8.54
C LEU A 47 16.59 2.16 7.30
N ALA A 48 17.65 2.98 7.25
CA ALA A 48 17.95 3.83 6.10
C ALA A 48 18.27 3.00 4.85
N GLU A 49 19.10 1.95 4.97
CA GLU A 49 19.43 1.05 3.86
C GLU A 49 18.23 0.21 3.42
N GLU A 50 17.40 -0.29 4.34
CA GLU A 50 16.16 -1.00 4.00
C GLU A 50 15.18 -0.10 3.23
N LYS A 51 15.02 1.16 3.68
CA LYS A 51 14.18 2.15 2.99
C LYS A 51 14.70 2.45 1.59
N LYS A 52 16.01 2.60 1.44
CA LYS A 52 16.68 2.83 0.15
C LYS A 52 16.49 1.64 -0.80
N LEU A 53 16.59 0.40 -0.30
CA LEU A 53 16.34 -0.80 -1.08
C LEU A 53 14.88 -0.88 -1.58
N LYS A 54 13.91 -0.64 -0.68
CA LYS A 54 12.48 -0.61 -1.03
C LYS A 54 12.15 0.47 -2.06
N GLU A 55 12.73 1.66 -1.91
CA GLU A 55 12.57 2.75 -2.87
C GLU A 55 13.15 2.39 -4.24
N ALA A 56 14.34 1.78 -4.27
CA ALA A 56 14.97 1.28 -5.49
C ALA A 56 14.10 0.22 -6.19
N GLN A 57 13.55 -0.75 -5.45
CA GLN A 57 12.64 -1.76 -5.99
C GLN A 57 11.35 -1.15 -6.56
N LYS A 58 10.73 -0.19 -5.85
CA LYS A 58 9.55 0.53 -6.32
C LYS A 58 9.84 1.31 -7.60
N LYS A 59 10.98 1.99 -7.67
CA LYS A 59 11.44 2.71 -8.86
C LYS A 59 11.67 1.75 -10.02
N GLN A 60 12.32 0.62 -9.78
CA GLN A 60 12.56 -0.40 -10.79
C GLN A 60 11.25 -0.95 -11.38
N LEU A 61 10.23 -1.20 -10.54
CA LEU A 61 8.92 -1.65 -11.00
C LEU A 61 8.18 -0.55 -11.78
N ALA A 62 8.22 0.69 -11.31
CA ALA A 62 7.62 1.83 -12.01
C ALA A 62 8.27 2.06 -13.39
N ASP A 63 9.59 1.92 -13.47
CA ASP A 63 10.36 2.03 -14.70
C ASP A 63 10.02 0.90 -15.68
N ALA A 64 9.91 -0.34 -15.20
CA ALA A 64 9.53 -1.49 -16.03
C ALA A 64 8.12 -1.33 -16.62
N ARG A 65 7.14 -0.92 -15.80
CA ARG A 65 5.77 -0.63 -16.25
C ARG A 65 5.73 0.48 -17.30
N ARG A 66 6.48 1.56 -17.07
CA ARG A 66 6.57 2.68 -18.03
C ARG A 66 7.16 2.23 -19.36
N LYS A 67 8.23 1.43 -19.33
CA LYS A 67 8.87 0.92 -20.55
C LYS A 67 7.93 0.03 -21.35
N LEU A 68 7.23 -0.91 -20.70
CA LEU A 68 6.26 -1.77 -21.37
C LEU A 68 5.16 -0.96 -22.09
N ARG A 69 4.58 0.04 -21.41
CA ARG A 69 3.56 0.91 -22.02
C ARG A 69 4.10 1.66 -23.24
N ARG A 70 5.29 2.26 -23.12
CA ARG A 70 5.94 2.97 -24.23
C ARG A 70 6.24 2.05 -25.42
N ALA A 71 6.70 0.82 -25.17
CA ALA A 71 6.99 -0.13 -26.25
C ALA A 71 5.73 -0.47 -27.07
N ALA A 72 4.59 -0.70 -26.40
CA ALA A 72 3.31 -0.94 -27.07
C ALA A 72 2.76 0.31 -27.78
N GLU A 73 2.88 1.48 -27.16
CA GLU A 73 2.45 2.77 -27.71
C GLU A 73 3.23 3.14 -28.98
N ASN A 74 4.55 2.94 -28.99
CA ASN A 74 5.42 3.20 -30.14
C ASN A 74 5.02 2.38 -31.39
N LYS A 75 4.42 1.21 -31.19
CA LYS A 75 3.89 0.35 -32.26
C LYS A 75 2.39 0.54 -32.49
N ASN A 76 1.81 1.60 -31.89
CA ASN A 76 0.40 1.95 -31.98
C ASN A 76 -0.52 0.75 -31.65
N TYR A 77 -0.09 -0.09 -30.70
CA TYR A 77 -0.78 -1.31 -30.29
C TYR A 77 -1.09 -2.29 -31.44
N TRP A 78 -0.32 -2.25 -32.55
CA TRP A 78 -0.47 -3.10 -33.74
C TRP A 78 -1.86 -3.13 -34.38
N GLY A 79 -2.76 -2.23 -33.99
CA GLY A 79 -4.15 -2.22 -34.44
C GLY A 79 -4.39 -1.10 -35.43
N ALA A 80 -5.05 -1.40 -36.55
CA ALA A 80 -5.73 -0.37 -37.35
C ALA A 80 -7.08 0.02 -36.70
N GLU A 81 -7.77 -0.97 -36.12
CA GLU A 81 -9.09 -0.84 -35.50
C GLU A 81 -9.02 -0.53 -34.00
N ILE A 82 -9.97 0.27 -33.52
CA ILE A 82 -10.07 0.69 -32.11
C ILE A 82 -10.22 -0.53 -31.19
N SER A 83 -11.02 -1.53 -31.60
CA SER A 83 -11.24 -2.75 -30.80
C SER A 83 -9.96 -3.55 -30.58
N ALA A 84 -9.12 -3.65 -31.62
CA ALA A 84 -7.85 -4.38 -31.56
C ALA A 84 -6.85 -3.67 -30.63
N LYS A 85 -6.76 -2.34 -30.75
CA LYS A 85 -5.94 -1.52 -29.84
C LYS A 85 -6.38 -1.67 -28.39
N LEU A 86 -7.68 -1.62 -28.12
CA LEU A 86 -8.21 -1.73 -26.77
C LEU A 86 -7.84 -3.07 -26.11
N ALA A 87 -7.98 -4.18 -26.84
CA ALA A 87 -7.61 -5.50 -26.33
C ALA A 87 -6.11 -5.60 -25.97
N CYS A 88 -5.23 -5.00 -26.78
CA CYS A 88 -3.81 -4.94 -26.49
C CYS A 88 -3.51 -4.03 -25.29
N CYS A 89 -4.14 -2.85 -25.21
CA CYS A 89 -4.02 -1.95 -24.05
C CYS A 89 -4.41 -2.64 -22.74
N GLU A 90 -5.54 -3.34 -22.71
CA GLU A 90 -6.00 -4.09 -21.54
C GLU A 90 -5.02 -5.19 -21.13
N ALA A 91 -4.44 -5.90 -22.11
CA ALA A 91 -3.43 -6.92 -21.85
C ALA A 91 -2.14 -6.31 -21.26
N VAL A 92 -1.71 -5.14 -21.74
CA VAL A 92 -0.56 -4.39 -21.17
C VAL A 92 -0.83 -3.96 -19.73
N GLU A 93 -2.01 -3.43 -19.41
CA GLU A 93 -2.33 -3.02 -18.04
C GLU A 93 -2.46 -4.22 -17.10
N ARG A 94 -3.07 -5.32 -17.55
CA ARG A 94 -3.11 -6.58 -16.79
C ARG A 94 -1.71 -7.08 -16.47
N ALA A 95 -0.80 -7.05 -17.44
CA ALA A 95 0.61 -7.41 -17.22
C ALA A 95 1.29 -6.48 -16.19
N CYS A 96 1.06 -5.17 -16.28
CA CYS A 96 1.61 -4.19 -15.33
C CYS A 96 1.16 -4.43 -13.89
N LEU A 97 -0.08 -4.88 -13.68
CA LEU A 97 -0.62 -5.18 -12.36
C LEU A 97 -0.13 -6.52 -11.82
N ARG A 98 0.02 -7.53 -12.68
CA ARG A 98 0.31 -8.91 -12.27
C ARG A 98 1.80 -9.19 -12.05
N PHE A 99 2.69 -8.60 -12.86
CA PHE A 99 4.08 -9.02 -12.93
C PHE A 99 5.06 -8.09 -12.20
N ASN A 100 6.20 -8.68 -11.77
CA ASN A 100 7.30 -7.96 -11.16
C ASN A 100 8.20 -7.28 -12.20
N ALA A 101 9.20 -6.51 -11.73
CA ALA A 101 10.05 -5.71 -12.60
C ALA A 101 10.95 -6.53 -13.56
N GLU A 102 11.22 -7.80 -13.28
CA GLU A 102 12.02 -8.67 -14.12
C GLU A 102 11.20 -9.27 -15.25
N ARG A 103 10.05 -9.89 -14.94
CA ARG A 103 9.13 -10.39 -15.97
C ARG A 103 8.64 -9.28 -16.89
N LEU A 104 8.36 -8.09 -16.36
CA LEU A 104 7.98 -6.95 -17.21
C LEU A 104 9.08 -6.54 -18.18
N ARG A 105 10.37 -6.67 -17.82
CA ARG A 105 11.49 -6.40 -18.74
C ARG A 105 11.55 -7.43 -19.86
N GLU A 106 11.34 -8.71 -19.55
CA GLU A 106 11.30 -9.78 -20.55
C GLU A 106 10.10 -9.62 -21.50
N ILE A 107 8.92 -9.34 -20.95
CA ILE A 107 7.72 -9.04 -21.75
C ILE A 107 7.99 -7.83 -22.64
N THR A 108 8.62 -6.77 -22.11
CA THR A 108 8.97 -5.58 -22.91
C THR A 108 9.87 -5.95 -24.08
N ALA A 109 10.90 -6.78 -23.87
CA ALA A 109 11.80 -7.22 -24.95
C ALA A 109 11.05 -8.01 -26.05
N ARG A 110 10.11 -8.89 -25.65
CA ARG A 110 9.26 -9.63 -26.61
C ARG A 110 8.30 -8.71 -27.37
N ILE A 111 7.76 -7.70 -26.70
CA ILE A 111 6.89 -6.67 -27.28
C ILE A 111 7.66 -5.80 -28.26
N GLU A 112 8.91 -5.46 -27.95
CA GLU A 112 9.81 -4.73 -28.86
C GLU A 112 10.16 -5.53 -30.11
N SER A 113 10.16 -6.87 -30.06
CA SER A 113 10.37 -7.73 -31.24
C SER A 113 9.09 -8.14 -31.98
N ALA A 114 7.90 -7.94 -31.42
CA ALA A 114 6.65 -8.40 -32.04
C ALA A 114 6.26 -7.56 -33.27
N ASP A 115 5.90 -8.21 -34.37
CA ASP A 115 5.57 -7.53 -35.63
C ASP A 115 4.07 -7.33 -35.84
N ASN A 116 3.24 -8.10 -35.12
CA ASN A 116 1.80 -8.06 -35.24
C ASN A 116 1.10 -8.21 -33.88
N ILE A 117 -0.21 -7.95 -33.88
CA ILE A 117 -1.02 -7.97 -32.66
C ILE A 117 -1.12 -9.37 -32.03
N ALA A 118 -1.05 -10.44 -32.83
CA ALA A 118 -1.14 -11.80 -32.31
C ALA A 118 0.11 -12.14 -31.47
N GLU A 119 1.31 -11.81 -31.97
CA GLU A 119 2.56 -11.94 -31.23
C GLU A 119 2.62 -11.07 -29.99
N ALA A 120 2.12 -9.83 -30.07
CA ALA A 120 2.06 -8.94 -28.92
C ALA A 120 1.12 -9.49 -27.83
N LEU A 121 -0.05 -10.01 -28.20
CA LEU A 121 -0.97 -10.64 -27.26
C LEU A 121 -0.41 -11.93 -26.67
N ASP A 122 0.30 -12.75 -27.44
CA ASP A 122 1.01 -13.92 -26.93
C ASP A 122 2.09 -13.54 -25.91
N ALA A 123 2.89 -12.52 -26.21
CA ALA A 123 3.90 -11.98 -25.31
C ALA A 123 3.34 -11.44 -23.98
N LEU A 124 2.06 -11.02 -23.98
CA LEU A 124 1.36 -10.51 -22.79
C LEU A 124 0.56 -11.59 -22.05
N LYS A 125 0.31 -12.75 -22.68
CA LYS A 125 -0.48 -13.87 -22.13
C LYS A 125 0.33 -14.88 -21.33
N VAL A 126 1.62 -14.63 -21.09
CA VAL A 126 2.51 -15.58 -20.40
C VAL A 126 1.88 -16.06 -19.10
N ASP A 127 1.56 -17.35 -19.04
CA ASP A 127 1.07 -18.02 -17.84
C ASP A 127 2.10 -17.94 -16.71
N ASP A 128 1.65 -18.16 -15.47
CA ASP A 128 2.45 -18.17 -14.22
C ASP A 128 3.58 -19.24 -14.20
N GLU A 129 3.99 -19.79 -15.35
CA GLU A 129 5.15 -20.65 -15.47
C GLU A 129 6.41 -19.82 -15.22
N VAL A 130 6.78 -19.77 -13.94
CA VAL A 130 8.14 -19.52 -13.45
C VAL A 130 9.10 -20.22 -14.40
N PRO A 131 10.05 -19.52 -15.05
CA PRO A 131 11.07 -20.20 -15.84
C PRO A 131 11.84 -21.14 -14.93
N LYS A 132 11.61 -22.44 -15.11
CA LYS A 132 12.46 -23.48 -14.54
C LYS A 132 13.79 -23.44 -15.27
N ASN A 133 14.70 -22.55 -14.86
CA ASN A 133 16.10 -22.63 -15.29
C ASN A 133 16.96 -23.31 -14.21
N VAL A 134 16.97 -24.64 -14.31
CA VAL A 134 18.10 -25.58 -14.11
C VAL A 134 19.16 -25.23 -13.05
N LYS A 135 19.04 -25.81 -11.85
CA LYS A 135 19.91 -26.90 -11.32
C LYS A 135 19.52 -27.31 -9.89
N ALA A 136 19.60 -28.62 -9.67
CA ALA A 136 19.68 -29.36 -8.40
C ALA A 136 18.38 -29.78 -7.67
N LYS A 137 17.86 -30.95 -8.11
CA LYS A 137 17.62 -32.19 -7.35
C LYS A 137 16.70 -32.16 -6.10
N ASN A 138 15.61 -32.92 -6.27
CA ASN A 138 14.79 -33.65 -5.29
C ASN A 138 14.07 -32.87 -4.17
N ALA A 139 12.77 -32.63 -4.36
CA ALA A 139 11.78 -32.74 -3.29
C ALA A 139 10.36 -32.99 -3.84
N THR A 140 9.70 -33.96 -3.22
CA THR A 140 8.31 -34.47 -3.31
C THR A 140 7.25 -33.35 -3.15
N PRO A 141 6.01 -33.51 -3.64
CA PRO A 141 4.99 -32.47 -3.58
C PRO A 141 4.41 -32.37 -2.17
N GLY A 142 4.80 -31.34 -1.43
CA GLY A 142 4.33 -31.08 -0.09
C GLY A 142 5.38 -30.33 0.70
N ASP A 143 5.29 -29.01 0.61
CA ASP A 143 5.81 -27.98 1.53
C ASP A 143 6.38 -26.81 0.72
N ALA A 144 5.49 -25.88 0.37
CA ALA A 144 5.93 -24.54 -0.03
C ALA A 144 6.14 -23.75 1.27
N PRO A 145 7.29 -23.06 1.45
CA PRO A 145 7.54 -22.29 2.66
C PRO A 145 6.40 -21.27 2.84
N ALA A 146 5.74 -21.36 4.00
CA ALA A 146 4.62 -20.53 4.39
C ALA A 146 5.00 -19.05 4.21
N GLN A 147 4.37 -18.41 3.22
CA GLN A 147 4.41 -16.96 3.09
C GLN A 147 3.60 -16.40 4.27
N PRO A 148 4.20 -15.64 5.21
CA PRO A 148 3.53 -15.17 6.42
C PRO A 148 2.39 -14.16 6.17
N ASN A 149 2.03 -13.91 4.90
CA ASN A 149 1.02 -12.95 4.50
C ASN A 149 0.07 -13.45 3.40
N ARG A 150 -0.08 -14.78 3.24
CA ARG A 150 -1.10 -15.31 2.33
C ARG A 150 -2.46 -15.24 3.02
N TRP A 151 -3.34 -14.39 2.52
CA TRP A 151 -4.74 -14.32 2.95
C TRP A 151 -5.56 -15.38 2.23
N SER A 152 -6.13 -16.33 2.96
CA SER A 152 -7.02 -17.34 2.41
C SER A 152 -8.40 -16.74 2.11
N SER A 153 -9.20 -17.42 1.27
CA SER A 153 -10.59 -17.02 0.99
C SER A 153 -11.44 -16.94 2.26
N GLU A 154 -11.19 -17.83 3.22
CA GLU A 154 -11.83 -17.85 4.53
C GLU A 154 -11.44 -16.62 5.36
N GLU A 155 -10.14 -16.32 5.45
CA GLU A 155 -9.63 -15.14 6.18
C GLU A 155 -10.14 -13.82 5.59
N ILE A 156 -10.25 -13.74 4.25
CA ILE A 156 -10.85 -12.59 3.56
C ILE A 156 -12.33 -12.43 3.97
N SER A 157 -13.08 -13.54 4.03
CA SER A 157 -14.49 -13.51 4.43
C SER A 157 -14.66 -13.07 5.89
N LEU A 158 -13.77 -13.54 6.77
CA LEU A 158 -13.73 -13.11 8.18
C LEU A 158 -13.38 -11.62 8.31
N LEU A 159 -12.44 -11.12 7.52
CA LEU A 159 -12.07 -9.71 7.49
C LEU A 159 -13.22 -8.80 7.04
N VAL A 160 -13.92 -9.18 5.96
CA VAL A 160 -15.11 -8.45 5.49
C VAL A 160 -16.18 -8.43 6.59
N LYS A 161 -16.47 -9.57 7.22
CA LYS A 161 -17.43 -9.65 8.32
C LYS A 161 -17.02 -8.78 9.51
N ALA A 162 -15.79 -8.94 10.00
CA ALA A 162 -15.27 -8.18 11.13
C ALA A 162 -15.31 -6.67 10.89
N THR A 163 -14.99 -6.20 9.69
CA THR A 163 -15.02 -4.77 9.36
C THR A 163 -16.43 -4.17 9.31
N THR A 164 -17.47 -5.01 9.11
CA THR A 164 -18.88 -4.61 9.24
C THR A 164 -19.39 -4.65 10.69
N VAL A 165 -18.93 -5.63 11.49
CA VAL A 165 -19.29 -5.78 12.91
C VAL A 165 -18.64 -4.69 13.77
N PHE A 166 -17.43 -4.25 13.39
CA PHE A 166 -16.70 -3.18 14.05
C PHE A 166 -16.63 -1.93 13.14
N PRO A 167 -17.66 -1.05 13.15
CA PRO A 167 -17.70 0.15 12.33
C PRO A 167 -16.62 1.18 12.72
N ALA A 168 -16.37 2.15 11.83
CA ALA A 168 -15.35 3.17 12.04
C ALA A 168 -15.71 4.10 13.22
N GLY A 169 -14.76 4.34 14.13
CA GLY A 169 -14.98 5.25 15.26
C GLY A 169 -13.84 5.31 16.29
N THR A 170 -13.08 4.23 16.49
CA THR A 170 -11.97 4.18 17.47
C THR A 170 -10.72 3.49 16.92
N VAL A 171 -9.55 3.85 17.46
CA VAL A 171 -8.24 3.27 17.07
C VAL A 171 -8.17 1.77 17.38
N GLU A 172 -8.86 1.34 18.44
CA GLU A 172 -9.00 -0.06 18.87
C GLU A 172 -9.76 -0.96 17.87
N ARG A 173 -10.36 -0.38 16.82
CA ARG A 173 -11.07 -1.14 15.79
C ARG A 173 -10.18 -2.22 15.20
N TRP A 174 -8.95 -1.88 14.82
CA TRP A 174 -8.07 -2.81 14.12
C TRP A 174 -7.59 -3.93 15.02
N THR A 175 -7.41 -3.65 16.32
CA THR A 175 -7.17 -4.66 17.36
C THR A 175 -8.32 -5.66 17.43
N LYS A 176 -9.57 -5.19 17.49
CA LYS A 176 -10.76 -6.06 17.56
C LYS A 176 -10.94 -6.89 16.28
N VAL A 177 -10.69 -6.30 15.12
CA VAL A 177 -10.76 -7.00 13.83
C VAL A 177 -9.66 -8.08 13.73
N ALA A 178 -8.42 -7.77 14.15
CA ALA A 178 -7.33 -8.75 14.17
C ALA A 178 -7.63 -9.92 15.11
N ASN A 179 -8.11 -9.64 16.32
CA ASN A 179 -8.49 -10.67 17.28
C ASN A 179 -9.62 -11.56 16.74
N TYR A 180 -10.67 -10.96 16.18
CA TYR A 180 -11.77 -11.70 15.57
C TYR A 180 -11.30 -12.68 14.49
N ILE A 181 -10.42 -12.22 13.57
CA ILE A 181 -9.89 -13.06 12.49
C ILE A 181 -9.03 -14.19 13.07
N ASN A 182 -8.14 -13.89 14.03
CA ASN A 182 -7.26 -14.89 14.63
C ASN A 182 -8.02 -15.94 15.47
N GLU A 183 -9.15 -15.56 16.07
CA GLU A 183 -10.02 -16.48 16.83
C GLU A 183 -10.82 -17.41 15.92
N HIS A 184 -11.21 -16.93 14.74
CA HIS A 184 -12.12 -17.63 13.84
C HIS A 184 -11.43 -18.27 12.63
N CYS A 185 -10.13 -18.03 12.42
CA CYS A 185 -9.36 -18.67 11.36
C CYS A 185 -9.04 -20.13 11.73
N ALA A 186 -9.14 -21.04 10.76
CA ALA A 186 -8.77 -22.44 10.92
C ALA A 186 -7.26 -22.64 11.19
N ASP A 187 -6.40 -21.78 10.63
CA ASP A 187 -4.96 -21.83 10.83
C ASP A 187 -4.52 -20.97 12.02
N LYS A 188 -4.22 -21.63 13.14
CA LYS A 188 -3.75 -20.98 14.37
C LYS A 188 -2.24 -20.69 14.37
N ASN A 189 -1.52 -21.14 13.36
CA ASN A 189 -0.06 -21.05 13.31
C ASN A 189 0.42 -19.67 12.83
N VAL A 190 -0.43 -18.91 12.13
CA VAL A 190 -0.11 -17.57 11.61
C VAL A 190 -1.09 -16.54 12.18
N LYS A 191 -0.63 -15.70 13.11
CA LYS A 191 -1.42 -14.60 13.67
C LYS A 191 -1.36 -13.36 12.78
N LYS A 192 -2.52 -12.81 12.42
CA LYS A 192 -2.64 -11.51 11.72
C LYS A 192 -2.51 -10.37 12.72
N THR A 193 -1.68 -9.38 12.39
CA THR A 193 -1.54 -8.16 13.19
C THR A 193 -2.51 -7.07 12.74
N GLU A 194 -2.68 -6.03 13.55
CA GLU A 194 -3.46 -4.84 13.16
C GLU A 194 -2.98 -4.23 11.84
N LYS A 195 -1.66 -4.25 11.60
CA LYS A 195 -1.06 -3.72 10.37
C LYS A 195 -1.49 -4.55 9.16
N ASP A 196 -1.48 -5.88 9.27
CA ASP A 196 -1.86 -6.77 8.17
C ASP A 196 -3.33 -6.60 7.81
N VAL A 197 -4.19 -6.49 8.83
CA VAL A 197 -5.63 -6.23 8.69
C VAL A 197 -5.90 -4.89 8.01
N VAL A 198 -5.20 -3.82 8.43
CA VAL A 198 -5.34 -2.49 7.82
C VAL A 198 -4.92 -2.50 6.35
N VAL A 199 -3.78 -3.12 6.04
CA VAL A 199 -3.27 -3.23 4.67
C VAL A 199 -4.25 -4.03 3.81
N GLN A 200 -4.70 -5.17 4.29
CA GLN A 200 -5.63 -6.03 3.55
C GLN A 200 -7.00 -5.37 3.36
N ALA A 201 -7.54 -4.70 4.38
CA ALA A 201 -8.82 -3.99 4.28
C ALA A 201 -8.75 -2.82 3.28
N LYS A 202 -7.62 -2.13 3.20
CA LYS A 202 -7.39 -1.10 2.17
C LYS A 202 -7.36 -1.73 0.78
N LEU A 203 -6.58 -2.80 0.59
CA LEU A 203 -6.48 -3.50 -0.69
C LEU A 203 -7.83 -4.01 -1.18
N LEU A 204 -8.64 -4.62 -0.31
CA LEU A 204 -9.97 -5.13 -0.67
C LEU A 204 -10.91 -4.01 -1.11
N ARG A 205 -10.84 -2.85 -0.47
CA ARG A 205 -11.61 -1.67 -0.88
C ARG A 205 -11.13 -1.12 -2.21
N ASP A 206 -9.82 -1.04 -2.42
CA ASP A 206 -9.25 -0.58 -3.69
C ASP A 206 -9.61 -1.52 -4.86
N VAL A 207 -9.59 -2.84 -4.62
CA VAL A 207 -10.05 -3.86 -5.59
C VAL A 207 -11.56 -3.76 -5.82
N GLN A 208 -12.37 -3.49 -4.79
CA GLN A 208 -13.80 -3.28 -4.94
C GLN A 208 -14.10 -2.02 -5.76
N ASP A 209 -13.38 -0.92 -5.52
CA ASP A 209 -13.49 0.33 -6.27
C ASP A 209 -13.02 0.14 -7.72
N GLN A 210 -11.94 -0.62 -7.93
CA GLN A 210 -11.45 -0.98 -9.26
C GLN A 210 -12.43 -1.88 -10.00
N LYS A 211 -13.02 -2.89 -9.34
CA LYS A 211 -14.05 -3.77 -9.93
C LYS A 211 -15.33 -3.01 -10.26
N LEU A 212 -15.74 -2.06 -9.42
CA LEU A 212 -16.85 -1.15 -9.71
C LEU A 212 -16.53 -0.29 -10.94
N ARG A 213 -15.27 0.14 -11.09
CA ARG A 213 -14.81 0.88 -12.28
C ARG A 213 -14.74 -0.01 -13.54
N GLU A 214 -14.27 -1.25 -13.44
CA GLU A 214 -14.18 -2.19 -14.56
C GLU A 214 -15.55 -2.71 -15.01
N CYS A 215 -16.49 -2.98 -14.08
CA CYS A 215 -17.88 -3.30 -14.41
C CYS A 215 -18.62 -2.11 -15.05
N ALA A 216 -18.29 -0.87 -14.67
CA ALA A 216 -18.79 0.34 -15.33
C ALA A 216 -18.19 0.56 -16.74
N VAL A 217 -17.05 -0.08 -17.06
CA VAL A 217 -16.44 -0.05 -18.40
C VAL A 217 -16.97 -1.19 -19.29
N SER A 218 -17.30 -2.35 -18.71
CA SER A 218 -17.83 -3.53 -19.42
C SER A 218 -19.32 -3.41 -19.78
N SER A 219 -20.10 -2.68 -19.00
CA SER A 219 -21.49 -2.33 -19.35
C SER A 219 -21.47 -0.94 -19.95
N GLY A 220 -21.92 -0.76 -21.20
CA GLY A 220 -21.86 0.49 -21.98
C GLY A 220 -22.63 1.70 -21.41
N LYS A 221 -22.46 2.02 -20.13
CA LYS A 221 -22.87 3.24 -19.42
C LYS A 221 -21.65 4.11 -19.14
N ARG A 222 -20.85 4.41 -20.17
CA ARG A 222 -19.70 5.33 -20.05
C ARG A 222 -20.13 6.77 -19.75
N SER A 223 -21.41 7.12 -19.87
CA SER A 223 -21.88 8.50 -19.72
C SER A 223 -22.32 8.90 -18.31
N GLU A 224 -22.28 8.04 -17.29
CA GLU A 224 -22.92 8.37 -15.99
C GLU A 224 -21.95 8.72 -14.84
N LEU A 225 -20.66 8.37 -14.92
CA LEU A 225 -19.75 8.48 -13.76
C LEU A 225 -18.49 9.36 -13.91
N GLU A 226 -17.99 9.63 -15.11
CA GLU A 226 -16.85 10.56 -15.30
C GLU A 226 -17.36 11.92 -15.75
N TRP A 227 -17.34 12.90 -14.85
CA TRP A 227 -17.59 14.31 -15.16
C TRP A 227 -16.48 14.84 -16.04
N THR A 228 -16.76 15.13 -17.31
CA THR A 228 -15.80 15.77 -18.21
C THR A 228 -15.59 17.24 -17.82
N ALA A 229 -14.50 17.85 -18.31
CA ALA A 229 -14.25 19.28 -18.08
C ALA A 229 -15.37 20.16 -18.66
N GLU A 230 -15.98 19.73 -19.77
CA GLU A 230 -17.10 20.43 -20.40
C GLU A 230 -18.38 20.30 -19.57
N GLU A 231 -18.70 19.10 -19.10
CA GLU A 231 -19.85 18.85 -18.21
C GLU A 231 -19.71 19.63 -16.90
N GLN A 232 -18.51 19.65 -16.32
CA GLN A 232 -18.20 20.42 -15.12
C GLN A 232 -18.44 21.92 -15.34
N LYS A 233 -17.99 22.45 -16.48
CA LYS A 233 -18.22 23.85 -16.88
C LYS A 233 -19.72 24.14 -17.05
N LEU A 234 -20.48 23.22 -17.64
CA LEU A 234 -21.93 23.34 -17.78
C LEU A 234 -22.64 23.31 -16.43
N LEU A 235 -22.23 22.45 -15.49
CA LEU A 235 -22.79 22.41 -14.14
C LEU A 235 -22.53 23.72 -13.40
N GLU A 236 -21.33 24.26 -13.48
CA GLU A 236 -21.01 25.55 -12.85
C GLU A 236 -21.81 26.70 -13.47
N ALA A 237 -22.00 26.70 -14.80
CA ALA A 237 -22.85 27.68 -15.48
C ALA A 237 -24.32 27.53 -15.06
N ALA A 238 -24.83 26.30 -14.99
CA ALA A 238 -26.20 25.99 -14.55
C ALA A 238 -26.43 26.39 -13.10
N LEU A 239 -25.46 26.15 -12.20
CA LEU A 239 -25.55 26.52 -10.79
C LEU A 239 -25.61 28.04 -10.58
N ARG A 240 -24.98 28.83 -11.47
CA ARG A 240 -25.12 30.30 -11.50
C ARG A 240 -26.45 30.74 -12.08
N LYS A 241 -26.91 30.07 -13.14
CA LYS A 241 -28.15 30.39 -13.86
C LYS A 241 -29.41 30.07 -13.04
N TYR A 242 -29.40 28.97 -12.28
CA TYR A 242 -30.53 28.51 -11.48
C TYR A 242 -30.21 28.67 -9.99
N PRO A 243 -30.68 29.75 -9.33
CA PRO A 243 -30.40 30.02 -7.91
C PRO A 243 -31.16 29.07 -6.98
N ARG A 244 -30.79 29.05 -5.69
CA ARG A 244 -31.38 28.16 -4.67
C ARG A 244 -32.88 28.39 -4.44
N THR A 245 -33.41 29.55 -4.82
CA THR A 245 -34.83 29.92 -4.68
C THR A 245 -35.74 29.25 -5.70
N ASP A 246 -35.18 28.65 -6.75
CA ASP A 246 -35.93 27.90 -7.76
C ASP A 246 -36.28 26.49 -7.23
N SER A 247 -37.57 26.18 -7.16
CA SER A 247 -38.06 24.86 -6.72
C SER A 247 -37.75 23.74 -7.71
N ALA A 248 -37.64 24.05 -9.00
CA ALA A 248 -37.29 23.12 -10.08
C ALA A 248 -35.79 23.18 -10.45
N ARG A 249 -34.97 23.85 -9.63
CA ARG A 249 -33.54 24.10 -9.86
C ARG A 249 -32.79 22.88 -10.39
N TRP A 250 -32.93 21.75 -9.70
CA TRP A 250 -32.16 20.55 -10.01
C TRP A 250 -32.63 19.84 -11.28
N ASP A 251 -33.90 19.97 -11.62
CA ASP A 251 -34.45 19.44 -12.87
C ASP A 251 -33.96 20.30 -14.06
N ASN A 252 -33.94 21.63 -13.88
CA ASN A 252 -33.37 22.57 -14.84
C ASN A 252 -31.85 22.39 -15.03
N ILE A 253 -31.11 22.14 -13.95
CA ILE A 253 -29.66 21.85 -14.01
C ILE A 253 -29.41 20.51 -14.71
N ALA A 254 -30.16 19.46 -14.36
CA ALA A 254 -30.03 18.15 -14.98
C ALA A 254 -30.25 18.22 -16.50
N SER A 255 -31.30 18.93 -16.92
CA SER A 255 -31.60 19.18 -18.34
C SER A 255 -30.50 19.99 -19.03
N PHE A 256 -29.96 21.01 -18.37
CA PHE A 256 -28.91 21.86 -18.94
C PHE A 256 -27.56 21.14 -19.12
N VAL A 257 -27.24 20.21 -18.22
CA VAL A 257 -25.97 19.48 -18.22
C VAL A 257 -26.05 18.17 -19.02
N GLY A 258 -27.25 17.65 -19.26
CA GLY A 258 -27.45 16.34 -19.90
C GLY A 258 -27.12 15.15 -18.99
N LYS A 259 -27.27 15.33 -17.67
CA LYS A 259 -26.99 14.32 -16.63
C LYS A 259 -28.22 14.12 -15.75
N SER A 260 -28.22 13.06 -14.94
CA SER A 260 -29.29 12.84 -13.98
C SER A 260 -29.29 13.89 -12.86
N LYS A 261 -30.48 14.20 -12.34
CA LYS A 261 -30.67 15.06 -11.16
C LYS A 261 -29.79 14.63 -9.99
N ASN A 262 -29.69 13.31 -9.79
CA ASN A 262 -28.92 12.74 -8.69
C ASN A 262 -27.42 12.98 -8.86
N ASP A 263 -26.90 12.87 -10.08
CA ASP A 263 -25.46 13.08 -10.36
C ASP A 263 -25.06 14.55 -10.24
N CYS A 264 -25.91 15.48 -10.70
CA CYS A 264 -25.70 16.91 -10.49
C CYS A 264 -25.67 17.28 -9.00
N ILE A 265 -26.57 16.69 -8.19
CA ILE A 265 -26.61 16.92 -6.74
C ILE A 265 -25.38 16.33 -6.05
N LYS A 266 -25.01 15.08 -6.36
CA LYS A 266 -23.82 14.42 -5.79
C LYS A 266 -22.55 15.21 -6.09
N ARG A 267 -22.39 15.63 -7.36
CA ARG A 267 -21.23 16.43 -7.77
C ARG A 267 -21.19 17.79 -7.08
N PHE A 268 -22.34 18.46 -6.95
CA PHE A 268 -22.41 19.72 -6.21
C PHE A 268 -22.00 19.57 -4.74
N LYS A 269 -22.46 18.52 -4.04
CA LYS A 269 -22.09 18.26 -2.64
C LYS A 269 -20.58 18.06 -2.49
N TYR A 270 -19.99 17.25 -3.36
CA TYR A 270 -18.54 17.03 -3.39
C TYR A 270 -17.76 18.34 -3.58
N LEU A 271 -18.18 19.19 -4.51
CA LEU A 271 -17.53 20.49 -4.73
C LEU A 271 -17.68 21.43 -3.53
N ALA A 272 -18.85 21.44 -2.89
CA ALA A 272 -19.10 22.24 -1.68
C ALA A 272 -18.20 21.81 -0.52
N GLU A 273 -17.98 20.50 -0.33
CA GLU A 273 -17.05 19.95 0.67
C GLU A 273 -15.61 20.35 0.36
N LEU A 274 -15.16 20.25 -0.89
CA LEU A 274 -13.80 20.69 -1.27
C LEU A 274 -13.58 22.18 -0.98
N VAL A 275 -14.55 23.03 -1.27
CA VAL A 275 -14.47 24.47 -0.99
C VAL A 275 -14.45 24.73 0.53
N LYS A 276 -15.25 24.01 1.30
CA LYS A 276 -15.28 24.12 2.77
C LYS A 276 -13.93 23.71 3.36
N ASN A 277 -13.41 22.55 2.98
CA ASN A 277 -12.12 22.04 3.47
C ASN A 277 -10.96 22.98 3.07
N LYS A 278 -11.00 23.56 1.88
CA LYS A 278 -9.98 24.53 1.44
C LYS A 278 -10.04 25.85 2.22
N LYS A 279 -11.23 26.27 2.65
CA LYS A 279 -11.39 27.43 3.55
C LYS A 279 -10.88 27.13 4.96
N GLU A 280 -11.15 25.95 5.49
CA GLU A 280 -10.67 25.51 6.81
C GLU A 280 -9.15 25.30 6.85
N GLN A 281 -8.52 24.95 5.73
CA GLN A 281 -7.05 24.86 5.62
C GLN A 281 -6.36 26.21 5.43
N ALA A 282 -7.11 27.26 5.05
CA ALA A 282 -6.60 28.60 4.80
C ALA A 282 -6.95 29.60 5.92
N ALA A 283 -7.68 29.15 6.95
CA ALA A 283 -8.03 29.89 8.15
C ALA A 283 -7.18 29.39 9.33
#